data_AF-A0A4R7V4W5-F1
#
_entry.id   AF-A0A4R7V4W5-F1
#
_cell.length_a   1.000
_cell.length_b   1.000
_cell.length_c   1.000
_cell.angle_alpha   90.00
_cell.angle_beta   90.00
_cell.angle_gamma   90.00
#
_symmetry.space_group_name_H-M   'P 1'
#
loop_
_entity.id
_entity.type
_entity.pdbx_description
1 polymer ?
#
loop_
_entity_poly.entity_id
_entity_poly.type
_entity_poly.pdbx_seq_one_letter_code
_entity_poly.pdbx_strand_id
1 'polypeptide(L)'
;MGRRPEPRRTVLGGVPVVILRERDYEQLDAHRRQIGARTAQLHNLRQQLTDAATLFDAVEAAVTRLPECAEECADDPCARHTLQALLAGRHEFLGQPGHRT
;
A
#
# COMPACT_ATOMS: atom_id res chain seq x y z
N MET A 1 -13.99 18.43 -26.58
CA MET A 1 -12.83 19.00 -25.84
C MET A 1 -13.36 19.89 -24.73
N GLY A 2 -13.27 19.45 -23.47
CA GLY A 2 -13.75 20.23 -22.33
C GLY A 2 -12.80 21.39 -22.04
N ARG A 3 -13.25 22.63 -22.21
CA ARG A 3 -12.51 23.81 -21.74
C ARG A 3 -12.27 23.63 -20.24
N ARG A 4 -11.00 23.59 -19.82
CA ARG A 4 -10.63 23.68 -18.41
C ARG A 4 -11.06 25.10 -17.97
N PRO A 5 -12.07 25.25 -17.10
CA PRO A 5 -12.51 26.56 -16.70
C PRO A 5 -11.37 27.24 -15.94
N GLU A 6 -10.87 28.35 -16.47
CA GLU A 6 -9.84 29.12 -15.82
C GLU A 6 -10.49 29.82 -14.61
N PRO A 7 -10.06 29.51 -13.37
CA PRO A 7 -10.77 29.99 -12.19
C PRO A 7 -10.65 31.50 -12.08
N ARG A 8 -11.78 32.22 -12.06
CA ARG A 8 -11.77 33.67 -11.87
C ARG A 8 -11.44 33.97 -10.41
N ARG A 9 -10.36 34.71 -10.20
CA ARG A 9 -9.90 35.13 -8.87
C ARG A 9 -10.40 36.54 -8.57
N THR A 10 -10.81 36.78 -7.33
CA THR A 10 -11.12 38.11 -6.80
C THR A 10 -10.68 38.21 -5.34
N VAL A 11 -10.84 39.38 -4.73
CA VAL A 11 -10.58 39.62 -3.30
C VAL A 11 -11.89 40.03 -2.64
N LEU A 12 -12.26 39.37 -1.54
CA LEU A 12 -13.48 39.66 -0.78
C LEU A 12 -13.08 39.94 0.68
N GLY A 13 -13.25 41.18 1.14
CA GLY A 13 -12.82 41.59 2.49
C GLY A 13 -11.32 41.40 2.75
N GLY A 14 -10.48 41.56 1.73
CA GLY A 14 -9.03 41.32 1.82
C GLY A 14 -8.59 39.86 1.66
N VAL A 15 -9.54 38.91 1.57
CA VAL A 15 -9.24 37.49 1.38
C VAL A 15 -9.32 37.13 -0.11
N PRO A 16 -8.28 36.50 -0.69
CA PRO A 16 -8.34 36.03 -2.07
C PRO A 16 -9.31 34.86 -2.19
N VAL A 17 -10.27 34.97 -3.11
CA VAL A 17 -11.30 33.95 -3.36
C VAL A 17 -11.39 33.60 -4.85
N VAL A 18 -11.92 32.41 -5.13
CA VAL A 18 -12.20 31.94 -6.49
C VAL A 18 -13.71 31.88 -6.69
N ILE A 19 -14.19 32.50 -7.77
CA ILE A 19 -15.60 32.45 -8.14
C ILE A 19 -15.81 31.25 -9.08
N LEU A 20 -16.71 30.36 -8.67
CA LEU A 20 -17.13 29.20 -9.45
C LEU A 20 -18.63 29.33 -9.72
N ARG A 21 -19.09 28.77 -10.84
CA ARG A 21 -20.52 28.49 -11.01
C ARG A 21 -20.90 27.32 -10.11
N GLU A 22 -22.14 27.29 -9.66
CA GLU A 22 -22.66 26.25 -8.76
C GLU A 22 -22.34 24.83 -9.24
N ARG A 23 -22.62 24.52 -10.52
CA ARG A 23 -22.28 23.22 -11.13
C ARG A 23 -20.78 22.88 -11.08
N ASP A 24 -19.92 23.88 -11.28
CA ASP A 24 -18.47 23.69 -11.25
C ASP A 24 -18.00 23.42 -9.80
N TYR A 25 -18.65 24.04 -8.81
CA TYR A 25 -18.41 23.78 -7.38
C TYR A 25 -18.86 22.38 -6.97
N GLU A 26 -20.07 21.96 -7.34
CA GLU A 26 -20.59 20.61 -7.04
C GLU A 26 -19.70 19.52 -7.64
N GLN A 27 -19.26 19.70 -8.88
CA GLN A 27 -18.33 18.78 -9.53
C GLN A 27 -16.99 18.72 -8.80
N LEU A 28 -16.47 19.87 -8.37
CA LEU A 28 -15.22 19.93 -7.60
C LEU A 28 -15.36 19.22 -6.24
N ASP A 29 -16.47 19.41 -5.53
CA ASP A 29 -16.71 18.77 -4.25
C ASP A 29 -16.89 17.24 -4.40
N ALA A 30 -17.61 16.80 -5.44
CA ALA A 30 -17.73 15.38 -5.77
C ALA A 30 -16.35 14.75 -6.08
N HIS A 31 -15.52 15.41 -6.88
CA HIS A 31 -14.15 14.97 -7.16
C HIS A 31 -13.30 14.94 -5.89
N ARG A 32 -13.39 15.96 -5.02
CA ARG A 32 -12.67 16.00 -3.74
C ARG A 32 -13.05 14.82 -2.85
N ARG A 33 -14.34 14.49 -2.75
CA ARG A 33 -14.83 13.32 -2.00
C ARG A 33 -14.31 12.00 -2.57
N GLN A 34 -14.33 11.84 -3.91
CA GLN A 34 -13.81 10.65 -4.57
C GLN A 34 -12.31 10.47 -4.36
N ILE A 35 -11.53 11.54 -4.47
CA ILE A 35 -10.09 11.52 -4.19
C ILE A 35 -9.86 11.16 -2.72
N GLY A 36 -10.59 11.79 -1.78
CA GLY A 36 -10.48 11.48 -0.36
C GLY A 36 -10.76 9.99 -0.07
N ALA A 37 -11.80 9.42 -0.65
CA ALA A 37 -12.13 8.00 -0.50
C ALA A 37 -11.03 7.08 -1.08
N ARG A 38 -10.49 7.41 -2.26
CA ARG A 38 -9.40 6.65 -2.89
C ARG A 38 -8.10 6.73 -2.08
N THR A 39 -7.79 7.90 -1.53
CA THR A 39 -6.62 8.09 -0.67
C THR A 39 -6.75 7.29 0.62
N ALA A 40 -7.94 7.27 1.24
CA ALA A 40 -8.19 6.45 2.41
C ALA A 40 -8.03 4.95 2.10
N GLN A 41 -8.54 4.49 0.96
CA GLN A 41 -8.37 3.10 0.52
C GLN A 41 -6.89 2.74 0.28
N LEU A 42 -6.13 3.62 -0.38
CA LEU A 42 -4.69 3.42 -0.58
C LEU A 42 -3.92 3.40 0.73
N HIS A 43 -4.29 4.24 1.69
CA HIS A 43 -3.68 4.23 3.02
C HIS A 43 -3.96 2.92 3.75
N ASN A 44 -5.21 2.45 3.73
CA ASN A 44 -5.58 1.17 4.31
C ASN A 44 -4.85 -0.01 3.66
N LEU A 45 -4.76 -0.04 2.32
CA LEU A 45 -4.02 -1.08 1.60
C LEU A 45 -2.52 -1.07 1.96
N ARG A 46 -1.90 0.11 2.07
CA ARG A 46 -0.52 0.23 2.54
C ARG A 46 -0.37 -0.32 3.95
N GLN A 47 -1.29 0.00 4.85
CA GLN A 47 -1.26 -0.52 6.21
C GLN A 47 -1.36 -2.04 6.23
N GLN A 48 -2.29 -2.63 5.47
CA GLN A 48 -2.41 -4.09 5.34
C GLN A 48 -1.12 -4.75 4.83
N LEU A 49 -0.44 -4.13 3.85
CA LEU A 49 0.85 -4.63 3.36
C LEU A 49 1.94 -4.55 4.44
N THR A 50 1.99 -3.48 5.22
CA THR A 50 2.92 -3.33 6.35
C THR A 50 2.65 -4.37 7.45
N ASP A 51 1.38 -4.58 7.79
CA ASP A 51 0.97 -5.57 8.80
C ASP A 51 1.32 -6.99 8.33
N ALA A 52 1.06 -7.30 7.06
CA ALA A 52 1.44 -8.58 6.47
C ALA A 52 2.96 -8.79 6.49
N ALA A 53 3.75 -7.79 6.09
CA ALA A 53 5.20 -7.86 6.13
C ALA A 53 5.70 -8.17 7.56
N THR A 54 5.16 -7.46 8.55
CA THR A 54 5.50 -7.64 9.97
C THR A 54 5.14 -9.04 10.47
N LEU A 55 3.97 -9.58 10.10
CA LEU A 55 3.56 -10.93 10.45
C LEU A 55 4.55 -11.97 9.91
N PHE A 56 4.96 -11.83 8.65
CA PHE A 56 5.90 -12.75 8.06
C PHE A 56 7.30 -12.66 8.70
N ASP A 57 7.76 -11.46 9.06
CA ASP A 57 9.04 -11.31 9.77
C ASP A 57 8.99 -11.99 11.15
N ALA A 58 7.84 -11.93 11.82
CA ALA A 58 7.61 -12.68 13.05
C ALA A 58 7.62 -14.21 12.84
N VAL A 59 7.04 -14.69 11.73
CA VAL A 59 7.09 -16.11 11.34
C VAL A 59 8.53 -16.54 11.06
N GLU A 60 9.31 -15.74 10.33
CA GLU A 60 10.72 -16.02 10.04
C GLU A 60 11.57 -16.13 11.31
N ALA A 61 11.36 -15.20 12.24
CA ALA A 61 12.01 -15.25 13.55
C ALA A 61 11.59 -16.50 14.34
N ALA A 62 10.30 -16.89 14.30
CA ALA A 62 9.81 -18.09 14.98
C ALA A 62 10.37 -19.38 14.37
N VAL A 63 10.42 -19.47 13.04
CA VAL A 63 10.99 -20.61 12.31
C VAL A 63 12.47 -20.80 12.68
N THR A 64 13.22 -19.71 12.80
CA THR A 64 14.64 -19.74 13.20
C THR A 64 14.86 -20.32 14.61
N ARG A 65 13.88 -20.16 15.51
CA ARG A 65 13.91 -20.68 16.89
C ARG A 65 13.47 -22.13 17.03
N LEU A 66 12.94 -22.74 15.97
CA LEU A 66 12.62 -24.18 16.00
C LEU A 66 13.89 -25.01 16.27
N PRO A 67 13.77 -26.21 16.87
CA PRO A 67 14.91 -27.11 16.93
C PRO A 67 15.37 -27.51 15.52
N GLU A 68 16.64 -27.85 15.37
CA GLU A 68 17.14 -28.47 14.14
C GLU A 68 16.42 -29.79 13.88
N CYS A 69 16.29 -30.14 12.61
CA CYS A 69 15.63 -31.36 12.18
C CYS A 69 16.35 -32.56 12.79
N ALA A 70 15.61 -33.44 13.48
CA ALA A 70 16.17 -34.70 13.94
C ALA A 70 16.53 -35.56 12.72
N GLU A 71 17.71 -36.21 12.74
CA GLU A 71 18.17 -37.10 11.66
C GLU A 71 17.19 -38.26 11.39
N GLU A 72 16.34 -38.60 12.37
CA GLU A 72 15.34 -39.66 12.30
C GLU A 72 14.13 -39.33 11.39
N CYS A 73 14.00 -38.09 10.93
CA CYS A 73 12.99 -37.69 9.93
C CYS A 73 13.52 -37.80 8.48
N ALA A 74 14.37 -38.79 8.19
CA ALA A 74 15.10 -38.91 6.93
C ALA A 74 14.20 -38.98 5.66
N ASP A 75 12.94 -39.40 5.80
CA ASP A 75 12.02 -39.59 4.67
C ASP A 75 10.95 -38.48 4.54
N ASP A 76 10.86 -37.54 5.50
CA ASP A 76 9.89 -36.45 5.45
C ASP A 76 10.62 -35.09 5.37
N PRO A 77 10.27 -34.19 4.43
CA PRO A 77 10.93 -32.90 4.33
C PRO A 77 10.75 -32.15 5.63
N CYS A 78 11.87 -31.90 6.32
CA CYS A 78 11.83 -31.23 7.60
C CYS A 78 11.12 -29.88 7.49
N ALA A 79 10.05 -29.71 8.27
CA ALA A 79 9.20 -28.53 8.23
C ALA A 79 9.99 -27.22 8.41
N ARG A 80 11.08 -27.22 9.19
CA ARG A 80 11.98 -26.06 9.35
C ARG A 80 12.63 -25.66 8.02
N HIS A 81 13.25 -26.59 7.30
CA HIS A 81 13.92 -26.30 6.03
C HIS A 81 12.93 -25.88 4.95
N THR A 82 11.77 -26.53 4.87
CA THR A 82 10.71 -26.16 3.93
C THR A 82 10.20 -24.74 4.20
N LEU A 83 9.96 -24.39 5.48
CA LEU A 83 9.53 -23.05 5.86
C LEU A 83 10.63 -22.00 5.61
N GLN A 84 11.89 -22.30 5.87
CA GLN A 84 13.02 -21.41 5.56
C GLN A 84 13.15 -21.16 4.06
N ALA A 85 13.02 -22.19 3.22
CA ALA A 85 13.08 -22.04 1.77
C ALA A 85 11.93 -21.17 1.22
N LEU A 86 10.71 -21.37 1.74
CA LEU A 86 9.54 -20.56 1.36
C LEU A 86 9.69 -19.09 1.77
N LEU A 87 10.30 -18.82 2.92
CA LEU A 87 10.58 -17.46 3.40
C LEU A 87 11.73 -16.80 2.62
N ALA A 88 12.76 -17.55 2.22
CA ALA A 88 13.88 -17.04 1.43
C ALA A 88 13.46 -16.57 0.04
N GLY A 89 12.61 -17.33 -0.67
CA GLY A 89 12.11 -16.94 -2.00
C GLY A 89 11.27 -15.65 -2.00
N ARG A 90 10.73 -15.25 -0.83
CA ARG A 90 10.01 -13.98 -0.66
C ARG A 90 10.95 -12.77 -0.64
N HIS A 91 12.11 -12.88 0.04
CA HIS A 91 13.09 -11.78 0.09
C HIS A 91 13.59 -11.41 -1.31
N GLU A 92 13.70 -12.39 -2.21
CA GLU A 92 14.03 -12.13 -3.62
C GLU A 92 12.92 -11.37 -4.36
N PHE A 93 11.65 -11.69 -4.09
CA PHE A 93 10.51 -11.00 -4.72
C PHE A 93 10.30 -9.57 -4.19
N LEU A 94 10.49 -9.35 -2.89
CA LEU A 94 10.38 -8.02 -2.26
C LEU A 94 11.65 -7.16 -2.42
N GLY A 95 12.79 -7.79 -2.66
CA GLY A 95 14.09 -7.16 -2.86
C GLY A 95 14.37 -6.68 -4.29
N GLN A 96 13.48 -6.92 -5.27
CA GLN A 96 13.64 -6.36 -6.62
C GLN A 96 13.20 -4.89 -6.68
N PRO A 97 14.13 -3.93 -6.89
CA PRO A 97 13.75 -2.55 -7.15
C PRO A 97 13.23 -2.44 -8.59
N GLY A 98 11.91 -2.38 -8.73
CA GLY A 98 11.22 -1.73 -9.84
C GLY A 98 11.40 -2.32 -11.24
N HIS A 99 10.46 -3.18 -11.64
CA HIS A 99 10.03 -3.20 -13.04
C HIS A 99 8.93 -2.15 -13.25
N ARG A 100 9.38 -0.91 -13.51
CA ARG A 100 8.59 0.05 -14.31
C ARG A 100 8.76 -0.33 -15.77
N THR A 101 7.66 -0.73 -16.41
CA THR A 101 7.36 -0.46 -17.82
C THR A 101 5.86 -0.28 -17.95
#